data_AF-A0A8S0SHW9-F1
#
_entry.id   AF-A0A8S0SHW9-F1
#
_cell.length_a   1.000
_cell.length_b   1.000
_cell.length_c   1.000
_cell.angle_alpha   90.00
_cell.angle_beta   90.00
_cell.angle_gamma   90.00
#
_symmetry.space_group_name_H-M   'P 1'
#
loop_
_entity.id
_entity.type
_entity.pdbx_description
1 polymer ?
#
loop_
_entity_poly.entity_id
_entity_poly.type
_entity_poly.pdbx_seq_one_letter_code
_entity_poly.pdbx_strand_id
1 'polypeptide(L)'
;MKELFGSPGTKSGLILRVGQSLFAASSIGIMASASGFSTTTAFCYLIASMGLQFLWSFGLACIDVHALKFNKDLHNQIIVSLFVVGDWVTATLSLAASCSSAGVAVLFTKDTDICKVETNFSCYMFQISIAFAFASWFLLAVSSYVMFWLLASI
;
A
#
# COMPACT_ATOMS: atom_id res chain seq x y z
N MET A 1 2.30 -29.49 -3.44
CA MET A 1 1.12 -28.59 -3.39
C MET A 1 1.13 -27.73 -4.65
N LYS A 2 -0.01 -27.43 -5.27
CA LYS A 2 -0.03 -26.49 -6.40
C LYS A 2 0.42 -25.13 -5.86
N GLU A 3 1.51 -24.58 -6.38
CA GLU A 3 2.01 -23.26 -5.98
C GLU A 3 0.92 -22.22 -6.26
N LEU A 4 0.33 -21.67 -5.20
CA LEU A 4 -0.68 -20.63 -5.33
C LEU A 4 0.02 -19.33 -5.73
N PHE A 5 -0.51 -18.64 -6.74
CA PHE A 5 -0.01 -17.34 -7.17
C PHE A 5 -0.09 -16.35 -6.00
N GLY A 6 1.06 -15.94 -5.46
CA GLY A 6 1.14 -15.03 -4.31
C GLY A 6 1.43 -15.68 -2.95
N SER A 7 1.73 -16.99 -2.90
CA SER A 7 2.18 -17.63 -1.65
C SER A 7 3.48 -17.01 -1.11
N PRO A 8 3.64 -16.87 0.23
CA PRO A 8 4.87 -16.43 0.85
C PRO A 8 6.03 -17.37 0.47
N GLY A 9 7.20 -16.79 0.19
CA GLY A 9 8.36 -17.53 -0.31
C GLY A 9 8.32 -17.93 -1.80
N THR A 10 7.34 -17.47 -2.58
CA THR A 10 7.32 -17.67 -4.05
C THR A 10 7.75 -16.41 -4.80
N LYS A 11 8.27 -16.57 -6.03
CA LYS A 11 8.62 -15.43 -6.91
C LYS A 11 7.40 -14.53 -7.18
N SER A 12 6.21 -15.11 -7.22
CA SER A 12 4.96 -14.38 -7.43
C SER A 12 4.57 -13.51 -6.23
N GLY A 13 4.69 -14.03 -5.01
CA GLY A 13 4.47 -13.26 -3.78
C GLY A 13 5.45 -12.09 -3.67
N LEU A 14 6.73 -12.35 -3.98
CA LEU A 14 7.77 -11.31 -3.98
C LEU A 14 7.44 -10.17 -4.95
N ILE A 15 7.00 -10.47 -6.17
CA ILE A 15 6.63 -9.45 -7.17
C ILE A 15 5.47 -8.59 -6.65
N LEU A 16 4.45 -9.19 -6.03
CA LEU A 16 3.32 -8.44 -5.47
C LEU A 16 3.76 -7.50 -4.34
N ARG A 17 4.63 -7.97 -3.43
CA ARG A 17 5.18 -7.15 -2.32
C ARG A 17 6.04 -6.00 -2.83
N VAL A 18 6.90 -6.26 -3.81
CA VAL A 18 7.72 -5.23 -4.45
C VAL A 18 6.82 -4.20 -5.13
N GLY A 19 5.80 -4.64 -5.88
CA GLY A 19 4.83 -3.74 -6.50
C GLY A 19 4.12 -2.85 -5.48
N GLN A 20 3.60 -3.42 -4.39
CA GLN A 20 2.98 -2.68 -3.28
C GLN A 20 3.92 -1.59 -2.72
N SER A 21 5.17 -1.96 -2.46
CA SER A 21 6.18 -1.04 -1.92
C SER A 21 6.55 0.09 -2.90
N LEU A 22 6.67 -0.22 -4.20
CA LEU A 22 6.96 0.78 -5.23
C LEU A 22 5.82 1.79 -5.35
N PHE A 23 4.58 1.32 -5.46
CA PHE A 23 3.43 2.22 -5.56
C PHE A 23 3.24 3.06 -4.29
N ALA A 24 3.47 2.49 -3.11
CA ALA A 24 3.44 3.24 -1.86
C ALA A 24 4.54 4.32 -1.81
N ALA A 25 5.77 3.98 -2.18
CA ALA A 25 6.89 4.93 -2.24
C ALA A 25 6.64 6.05 -3.27
N SER A 26 6.12 5.71 -4.45
CA SER A 26 5.73 6.71 -5.46
C SER A 26 4.63 7.64 -4.95
N SER A 27 3.61 7.10 -4.27
CA SER A 27 2.55 7.91 -3.66
C SER A 27 3.12 8.91 -2.64
N ILE A 28 3.99 8.47 -1.74
CA ILE A 28 4.66 9.34 -0.75
C ILE A 28 5.52 10.39 -1.44
N GLY A 29 6.36 10.00 -2.40
CA GLY A 29 7.28 10.91 -3.10
C GLY A 29 6.53 12.03 -3.84
N ILE A 30 5.43 11.70 -4.49
CA ILE A 30 4.58 12.68 -5.20
C ILE A 30 3.86 13.59 -4.21
N MET A 31 3.32 13.04 -3.11
CA MET A 31 2.65 13.84 -2.07
C MET A 31 3.61 14.80 -1.36
N ALA A 32 4.83 14.34 -1.05
CA ALA A 32 5.87 15.16 -0.42
C ALA A 32 6.44 16.24 -1.34
N SER A 33 6.37 16.03 -2.66
CA SER A 33 6.80 17.02 -3.67
C SER A 33 5.75 18.12 -3.89
N ALA A 34 4.51 17.91 -3.45
CA ALA A 34 3.45 18.90 -3.54
C ALA A 34 3.50 19.84 -2.34
N SER A 35 3.52 21.16 -2.59
CA SER A 35 3.42 22.17 -1.54
C SER A 35 2.03 22.14 -0.88
N GLY A 36 1.97 22.26 0.45
CA GLY A 36 0.71 22.36 1.21
C GLY A 36 0.12 21.04 1.72
N PHE A 37 0.82 19.89 1.58
CA PHE A 37 0.33 18.60 2.06
C PHE A 37 0.06 18.55 3.58
N SER A 38 0.82 19.30 4.38
CA SER A 38 0.71 19.30 5.85
C SER A 38 -0.54 20.03 6.37
N THR A 39 -1.16 20.85 5.54
CA THR A 39 -2.30 21.69 5.93
C THR A 39 -3.58 20.86 6.12
N THR A 40 -3.67 19.67 5.52
CA THR A 40 -4.84 18.80 5.61
C THR A 40 -4.50 17.45 6.21
N THR A 41 -5.17 17.10 7.31
CA THR A 41 -4.94 15.86 8.06
C THR A 41 -5.15 14.59 7.23
N ALA A 42 -6.03 14.63 6.21
CA ALA A 42 -6.25 13.50 5.31
C ALA A 42 -4.99 13.14 4.51
N PHE A 43 -4.26 14.13 3.99
CA PHE A 43 -3.02 13.91 3.25
C PHE A 43 -1.89 13.43 4.16
N CYS A 44 -1.80 13.97 5.38
CA CYS A 44 -0.88 13.46 6.40
C CYS A 44 -1.18 12.00 6.75
N TYR A 45 -2.45 11.64 6.89
CA TYR A 45 -2.86 10.26 7.14
C TYR A 45 -2.52 9.33 5.96
N LEU A 46 -2.67 9.80 4.72
CA LEU A 46 -2.24 9.06 3.53
C LEU A 46 -0.74 8.82 3.50
N ILE A 47 0.10 9.82 3.78
CA ILE A 47 1.56 9.64 3.86
C ILE A 47 1.91 8.63 4.96
N ALA A 48 1.32 8.78 6.15
CA ALA A 48 1.59 7.86 7.27
C ALA A 48 1.17 6.42 6.94
N SER A 49 0.00 6.24 6.33
CA SER A 49 -0.51 4.92 5.92
C SER A 49 0.35 4.31 4.81
N MET A 50 0.72 5.07 3.78
CA MET A 50 1.59 4.58 2.71
C MET A 50 2.99 4.29 3.23
N GLY A 51 3.49 5.05 4.21
CA GLY A 51 4.77 4.80 4.87
C GLY A 51 4.76 3.48 5.63
N LEU A 52 3.71 3.22 6.42
CA LEU A 52 3.52 1.94 7.08
C LEU A 52 3.43 0.79 6.06
N GLN A 53 2.67 0.98 4.99
CA GLN A 53 2.51 0.00 3.91
C GLN A 53 3.84 -0.30 3.20
N PHE A 54 4.66 0.71 2.95
CA PHE A 54 6.00 0.55 2.39
C PHE A 54 6.89 -0.25 3.32
N LEU A 55 6.99 0.14 4.60
CA LEU A 55 7.81 -0.56 5.59
C LEU A 55 7.37 -2.01 5.79
N TRP A 56 6.06 -2.25 5.85
CA TRP A 56 5.48 -3.58 5.98
C TRP A 56 5.80 -4.45 4.76
N SER A 57 5.48 -3.96 3.56
CA SER A 57 5.70 -4.70 2.31
C SER A 57 7.18 -4.97 2.05
N PHE A 58 8.05 -3.99 2.33
CA PHE A 58 9.50 -4.13 2.20
C PHE A 58 10.09 -5.12 3.21
N GLY A 59 9.62 -5.08 4.46
CA GLY A 59 10.01 -6.05 5.49
C GLY A 59 9.64 -7.49 5.08
N LEU A 60 8.41 -7.69 4.60
CA LEU A 60 7.97 -9.00 4.11
C LEU A 60 8.74 -9.44 2.86
N ALA A 61 9.01 -8.53 1.91
CA ALA A 61 9.85 -8.82 0.75
C ALA A 61 11.27 -9.28 1.15
N CYS A 62 11.88 -8.65 2.16
CA CYS A 62 13.18 -9.07 2.70
C CYS A 62 13.11 -10.48 3.31
N ILE A 63 12.05 -10.78 4.07
CA ILE A 63 11.83 -12.11 4.66
C ILE A 63 11.65 -13.16 3.56
N ASP A 64 10.85 -12.87 2.53
CA ASP A 64 10.63 -13.78 1.39
C ASP A 64 11.93 -14.07 0.64
N VAL A 65 12.76 -13.05 0.37
CA VAL A 65 14.08 -13.23 -0.25
C VAL A 65 15.01 -14.05 0.64
N HIS A 66 15.00 -13.80 1.95
CA HIS A 66 15.81 -14.56 2.89
C HIS A 66 15.38 -16.03 2.93
N ALA A 67 14.09 -16.31 2.98
CA ALA A 67 13.56 -17.67 2.97
C ALA A 67 13.88 -18.41 1.66
N LEU A 68 13.76 -17.73 0.52
CA LEU A 68 14.17 -18.25 -0.79
C LEU A 68 15.66 -18.58 -0.84
N LYS A 69 16.52 -17.71 -0.29
CA LYS A 69 17.97 -17.90 -0.31
C LYS A 69 18.43 -19.04 0.59
N PHE A 70 17.79 -19.21 1.74
CA PHE A 70 18.13 -20.23 2.74
C PHE A 70 17.24 -21.48 2.70
N ASN A 71 16.36 -21.61 1.70
CA ASN A 71 15.35 -22.68 1.58
C ASN A 71 14.63 -22.96 2.91
N LYS A 72 14.23 -21.91 3.62
CA LYS A 72 13.53 -22.04 4.90
C LYS A 72 12.04 -22.11 4.66
N ASP A 73 11.40 -23.15 5.19
CA ASP A 73 9.95 -23.26 5.18
C ASP A 73 9.32 -22.18 6.08
N LEU A 74 8.59 -21.25 5.44
CA LEU A 74 7.80 -20.22 6.11
C LEU A 74 6.37 -20.69 6.48
N HIS A 75 6.03 -21.95 6.19
CA HIS A 75 4.72 -22.56 6.45
C HIS A 75 4.42 -22.85 7.93
N ASN A 76 5.01 -22.09 8.86
CA ASN A 76 4.60 -22.16 10.25
C ASN A 76 3.28 -21.39 10.42
N GLN A 77 2.24 -22.04 10.94
CA GLN A 77 0.89 -21.49 11.10
C GLN A 77 0.88 -20.14 11.85
N ILE A 78 1.78 -19.95 12.81
CA ILE A 78 1.94 -18.70 13.56
C ILE A 78 2.41 -17.55 12.64
N ILE A 79 3.37 -17.82 11.76
CA ILE A 79 3.94 -16.82 10.85
C ILE A 79 2.92 -16.44 9.78
N VAL A 80 2.24 -17.43 9.20
CA VAL A 80 1.18 -17.20 8.20
C VAL A 80 0.03 -16.39 8.80
N SER A 81 -0.38 -16.68 10.05
CA SER A 81 -1.41 -15.90 10.74
C SER A 81 -1.00 -14.44 10.98
N LEU A 82 0.24 -14.19 11.42
CA LEU A 82 0.75 -12.83 11.61
C LEU A 82 0.75 -12.03 10.30
N PHE A 83 1.14 -12.66 9.19
CA PHE A 83 1.12 -12.04 7.87
C PHE A 83 -0.29 -11.70 7.40
N VAL A 84 -1.25 -12.61 7.58
CA VAL A 84 -2.67 -12.36 7.26
C VAL A 84 -3.22 -11.16 8.03
N VAL A 85 -3.01 -11.12 9.34
CA VAL A 85 -3.51 -10.03 10.19
C VAL A 85 -2.85 -8.71 9.81
N GLY A 86 -1.53 -8.69 9.62
CA GLY A 86 -0.81 -7.48 9.26
C GLY A 86 -1.22 -6.92 7.89
N ASP A 87 -1.37 -7.77 6.88
CA ASP A 87 -1.85 -7.37 5.56
C ASP A 87 -3.28 -6.81 5.62
N TRP A 88 -4.15 -7.46 6.38
CA TRP A 88 -5.53 -7.05 6.52
C TRP A 88 -5.67 -5.70 7.21
N VAL A 89 -4.94 -5.49 8.31
CA VAL A 89 -4.86 -4.21 9.01
C VAL A 89 -4.36 -3.13 8.06
N THR A 90 -3.23 -3.38 7.38
CA THR A 90 -2.60 -2.38 6.51
C THR A 90 -3.46 -2.06 5.28
N ALA A 91 -4.22 -3.03 4.77
CA ALA A 91 -5.19 -2.81 3.68
C ALA A 91 -6.34 -1.92 4.12
N THR A 92 -6.85 -2.11 5.34
CA THR A 92 -7.94 -1.30 5.87
C THR A 92 -7.49 0.14 6.10
N LEU A 93 -6.31 0.34 6.70
CA LEU A 93 -5.70 1.67 6.88
C LEU A 93 -5.49 2.39 5.54
N SER A 94 -4.92 1.68 4.56
CA SER A 94 -4.65 2.23 3.22
C SER A 94 -5.91 2.61 2.45
N LEU A 95 -6.98 1.81 2.57
CA LEU A 95 -8.28 2.14 1.99
C LEU A 95 -8.90 3.37 2.66
N ALA A 96 -8.89 3.41 3.99
CA ALA A 96 -9.43 4.54 4.73
C ALA A 96 -8.68 5.84 4.38
N ALA A 97 -7.36 5.78 4.27
CA ALA A 97 -6.53 6.93 3.95
C ALA A 97 -6.72 7.42 2.51
N SER A 98 -6.81 6.50 1.54
CA SER A 98 -7.06 6.83 0.14
C SER A 98 -8.47 7.39 -0.08
N CYS A 99 -9.51 6.78 0.50
CA CYS A 99 -10.89 7.28 0.42
C CYS A 99 -11.05 8.66 1.06
N SER A 100 -10.49 8.87 2.26
CA SER A 100 -10.53 10.18 2.93
C SER A 100 -9.84 11.27 2.10
N SER A 101 -8.65 10.96 1.56
CA SER A 101 -7.89 11.89 0.72
C SER A 101 -8.57 12.17 -0.62
N ALA A 102 -9.23 11.17 -1.22
CA ALA A 102 -10.02 11.36 -2.43
C ALA A 102 -11.21 12.30 -2.20
N GLY A 103 -11.92 12.15 -1.07
CA GLY A 103 -13.00 13.05 -0.70
C GLY A 103 -12.54 14.51 -0.57
N VAL A 104 -11.41 14.73 0.11
CA VAL A 104 -10.79 16.06 0.22
C VAL A 104 -10.34 16.59 -1.14
N ALA A 105 -9.73 15.75 -1.98
CA ALA A 105 -9.28 16.16 -3.31
C ALA A 105 -10.45 16.58 -4.23
N VAL A 106 -11.61 15.91 -4.12
CA VAL A 106 -12.82 16.33 -4.85
C VAL A 106 -13.33 17.68 -4.33
N LEU A 107 -13.36 17.88 -3.02
CA LEU A 107 -13.76 19.16 -2.42
C LEU A 107 -12.84 20.31 -2.89
N PHE A 108 -11.53 20.07 -2.93
CA PHE A 108 -10.53 21.05 -3.38
C PHE A 108 -10.59 21.36 -4.88
N THR A 109 -11.16 20.47 -5.69
CA THR A 109 -11.25 20.67 -7.15
C THR A 109 -12.61 21.19 -7.59
N LYS A 110 -13.69 20.88 -6.85
CA LYS A 110 -15.06 21.26 -7.18
C LYS A 110 -15.57 22.50 -6.43
N ASP A 111 -15.21 22.66 -5.15
CA ASP A 111 -15.86 23.65 -4.27
C ASP A 111 -14.96 24.81 -3.86
N THR A 112 -13.64 24.63 -3.86
CA THR A 112 -12.71 25.72 -3.54
C THR A 112 -11.83 26.07 -4.74
N ASP A 113 -11.80 27.34 -5.16
CA ASP A 113 -10.89 27.82 -6.22
C ASP A 113 -9.41 27.81 -5.77
N ILE A 114 -9.05 27.15 -4.66
CA ILE A 114 -7.68 27.01 -4.15
C ILE A 114 -6.77 26.40 -5.22
N CYS A 115 -7.25 25.37 -5.95
CA CYS A 115 -6.49 24.79 -7.06
C CYS A 115 -6.46 25.67 -8.34
N LYS A 116 -7.29 26.72 -8.45
CA LYS A 116 -7.29 27.67 -9.58
C LYS A 116 -6.50 28.95 -9.29
N VAL A 117 -6.45 29.37 -8.03
CA VAL A 117 -5.70 30.57 -7.59
C VAL A 117 -4.22 30.24 -7.43
N GLU A 118 -3.89 29.04 -6.97
CA GLU A 118 -2.50 28.55 -6.86
C GLU A 118 -2.13 27.73 -8.10
N THR A 119 -1.93 28.42 -9.21
CA THR A 119 -1.66 27.89 -10.56
C THR A 119 -0.31 27.20 -10.74
N ASN A 120 0.09 26.29 -9.85
CA ASN A 120 1.35 25.55 -10.00
C ASN A 120 1.24 24.12 -9.49
N PHE A 121 0.90 23.18 -10.38
CA PHE A 121 1.23 21.74 -10.32
C PHE A 121 0.78 20.88 -9.11
N SER A 122 0.52 21.42 -7.92
CA SER A 122 0.24 20.66 -6.68
C SER A 122 -1.06 19.86 -6.74
N CYS A 123 -2.12 20.40 -7.33
CA CYS A 123 -3.44 19.73 -7.36
C CYS A 123 -3.42 18.42 -8.15
N TYR A 124 -2.73 18.42 -9.29
CA TYR A 124 -2.56 17.23 -10.13
C TYR A 124 -1.68 16.18 -9.43
N MET A 125 -0.64 16.62 -8.71
CA MET A 125 0.22 15.72 -7.92
C MET A 125 -0.57 15.02 -6.80
N PHE A 126 -1.47 15.73 -6.11
CA PHE A 126 -2.33 15.11 -5.09
C PHE A 126 -3.22 14.00 -5.69
N GLN A 127 -3.85 14.26 -6.84
CA GLN A 127 -4.67 13.25 -7.51
C GLN A 127 -3.85 12.02 -7.94
N ILE A 128 -2.67 12.23 -8.53
CA ILE A 128 -1.78 11.13 -8.92
C ILE A 128 -1.33 10.33 -7.70
N SER A 129 -0.94 11.00 -6.61
CA SER A 129 -0.51 10.33 -5.39
C SER A 129 -1.61 9.46 -4.79
N ILE A 130 -2.85 9.96 -4.77
CA ILE A 130 -4.02 9.20 -4.32
C ILE A 130 -4.29 8.00 -5.24
N ALA A 131 -4.14 8.17 -6.56
CA ALA A 131 -4.29 7.06 -7.51
C ALA A 131 -3.26 5.95 -7.27
N PHE A 132 -2.00 6.30 -7.00
CA PHE A 132 -0.97 5.32 -6.62
C PHE A 132 -1.25 4.66 -5.26
N ALA A 133 -1.83 5.39 -4.30
CA ALA A 133 -2.27 4.80 -3.04
C ALA A 133 -3.38 3.76 -3.24
N PHE A 134 -4.36 4.04 -4.11
CA PHE A 134 -5.38 3.05 -4.50
C PHE A 134 -4.78 1.84 -5.22
N ALA A 135 -3.81 2.04 -6.10
CA ALA A 135 -3.12 0.94 -6.78
C ALA A 135 -2.35 0.05 -5.79
N SER A 136 -1.62 0.66 -4.83
CA SER A 136 -0.94 -0.09 -3.76
C SER A 136 -1.93 -0.87 -2.91
N TRP A 137 -3.05 -0.24 -2.51
CA TRP A 137 -4.12 -0.90 -1.78
C TRP A 137 -4.71 -2.08 -2.54
N PHE A 138 -4.98 -1.95 -3.85
CA PHE A 138 -5.54 -3.03 -4.66
C PHE A 138 -4.61 -4.24 -4.70
N LEU A 139 -3.31 -4.04 -4.90
CA LEU A 139 -2.33 -5.13 -4.86
C LEU A 139 -2.23 -5.78 -3.48
N LEU A 140 -2.38 -5.00 -2.41
CA LEU A 140 -2.41 -5.52 -1.06
C LEU A 140 -3.69 -6.32 -0.78
N ALA A 141 -4.84 -5.89 -1.30
CA ALA A 141 -6.10 -6.62 -1.20
C ALA A 141 -6.03 -7.97 -1.92
N VAL A 142 -5.39 -8.03 -3.09
CA VAL A 142 -5.13 -9.30 -3.79
C VAL A 142 -4.21 -10.20 -2.95
N SER A 143 -3.13 -9.64 -2.39
CA SER A 143 -2.19 -10.39 -1.54
C SER A 143 -2.88 -10.94 -0.28
N SER A 144 -3.68 -10.12 0.41
CA SER A 144 -4.39 -10.54 1.63
C SER A 144 -5.44 -11.62 1.35
N TYR A 145 -6.14 -11.53 0.22
CA TYR A 145 -7.08 -12.56 -0.23
C TYR A 145 -6.37 -13.91 -0.47
N VAL A 146 -5.23 -13.89 -1.16
CA VAL A 146 -4.42 -15.10 -1.41
C VAL A 146 -3.91 -15.69 -0.10
N MET A 147 -3.40 -14.86 0.81
CA MET A 147 -2.92 -15.32 2.12
C MET A 147 -4.04 -15.90 3.00
N PHE A 148 -5.23 -15.31 2.96
CA PHE A 148 -6.40 -15.84 3.68
C PHE A 148 -6.81 -17.21 3.14
N TRP A 149 -6.81 -17.37 1.82
CA TRP A 149 -7.03 -18.65 1.16
C TRP A 149 -5.98 -19.70 1.55
N LEU A 150 -4.72 -19.30 1.63
CA LEU A 150 -3.64 -20.17 2.06
C LEU A 150 -3.85 -20.65 3.50
N LEU A 151 -4.18 -19.73 4.42
CA LEU A 151 -4.47 -20.06 5.82
C LEU A 151 -5.65 -21.04 5.94
N ALA A 152 -6.69 -20.87 5.12
CA ALA A 152 -7.85 -21.77 5.12
C ALA A 152 -7.54 -23.15 4.51
N SER A 153 -6.46 -23.28 3.73
CA SER A 153 -6.04 -24.53 3.09
C SER A 153 -5.03 -25.35 3.91
N ILE A 154 -4.50 -24.79 5.00
CA ILE A 154 -3.60 -25.43 5.98
C ILE A 154 -4.46 -26.05 7.09
#